data_AF-A0A9P0C8P8-F1
#
_entry.id   AF-A0A9P0C8P8-F1
#
_cell.length_a   1.000
_cell.length_b   1.000
_cell.length_c   1.000
_cell.angle_alpha   90.00
_cell.angle_beta   90.00
_cell.angle_gamma   90.00
#
_symmetry.space_group_name_H-M   'P 1'
#
loop_
_entity.id
_entity.type
_entity.pdbx_description
1 polymer ?
#
loop_
_entity_poly.entity_id
_entity_poly.type
_entity_poly.pdbx_seq_one_letter_code
_entity_poly.pdbx_strand_id
1 'polypeptide(L)'
;MFVNVYFPFSGFLSTQEAIERRNHLFTLEKKRQHEKVGRIEKIEVRYKGIPKDCTLVMNKGISTPYDCARHLTEWHVDSSALALIDGSIYWDMHRPLNENCTLELQNFTVAEPQQVNKAFWRTCSFLLGACATVAFKDTVPVRLHSFPGPDIRSGSFVYDIDLPTLEDWKPTPQELFTITAEYVKLCRRDLPVERLEVSEELAKEMFIDNPHKVKQVPSIASRHGKISDELKFKNRVVVHIYNSGL
;
A
#
# COMPACT_ATOMS: atom_id res chain seq x y z
N MET A 1 21.91 12.80 -30.64
CA MET A 1 21.09 12.59 -31.84
C MET A 1 20.29 11.31 -31.64
N PHE A 2 19.07 11.44 -31.12
CA PHE A 2 17.85 10.71 -31.48
C PHE A 2 16.72 11.59 -30.96
N VAL A 3 15.74 11.83 -31.83
CA VAL A 3 14.65 12.79 -31.73
C VAL A 3 13.36 12.00 -31.53
N ASN A 4 12.46 12.46 -30.65
CA ASN A 4 11.03 12.20 -30.77
C ASN A 4 10.27 13.34 -30.06
N VAL A 5 9.91 14.40 -30.79
CA VAL A 5 8.58 14.67 -31.40
C VAL A 5 7.48 14.83 -30.34
N TYR A 6 7.22 16.10 -30.01
CA TYR A 6 6.00 16.53 -29.33
C TYR A 6 4.78 16.24 -30.22
N PHE A 7 3.77 15.57 -29.67
CA PHE A 7 2.41 15.60 -30.20
C PHE A 7 1.53 16.46 -29.27
N PRO A 8 0.80 17.45 -29.79
CA PRO A 8 -0.24 18.11 -29.02
C PRO A 8 -1.51 17.26 -29.14
N PHE A 9 -1.73 16.36 -28.19
CA PHE A 9 -3.04 15.74 -27.99
C PHE A 9 -3.54 16.07 -26.60
N SER A 10 -4.63 16.82 -26.55
CA SER A 10 -5.49 16.86 -25.38
C SER A 10 -6.10 15.48 -25.16
N GLY A 11 -5.75 14.84 -24.05
CA GLY A 11 -6.43 13.66 -23.52
C GLY A 11 -5.64 12.36 -23.71
N PHE A 12 -5.26 11.76 -22.57
CA PHE A 12 -4.56 10.48 -22.36
C PHE A 12 -3.01 10.54 -22.40
N LEU A 13 -2.41 10.64 -21.20
CA LEU A 13 -1.04 10.14 -20.97
C LEU A 13 -1.02 8.64 -21.30
N SER A 14 0.07 8.13 -21.88
CA SER A 14 0.22 6.69 -22.02
C SER A 14 0.21 6.04 -20.63
N THR A 15 -0.27 4.80 -20.52
CA THR A 15 -0.37 4.11 -19.22
C THR A 15 0.99 4.06 -18.52
N GLN A 16 2.07 3.92 -19.28
CA GLN A 16 3.44 3.93 -18.78
C GLN A 16 3.90 5.32 -18.30
N GLU A 17 3.68 6.38 -19.08
CA GLU A 17 4.00 7.75 -18.67
C GLU A 17 3.24 8.17 -17.40
N ALA A 18 1.97 7.74 -17.27
CA ALA A 18 1.18 7.97 -16.08
C ALA A 18 1.76 7.23 -14.85
N ILE A 19 2.23 5.99 -15.02
CA ILE A 19 2.92 5.24 -13.96
C ILE A 19 4.23 5.94 -13.57
N GLU A 20 5.05 6.34 -14.53
CA GLU A 20 6.33 7.02 -14.28
C GLU A 20 6.14 8.35 -13.56
N ARG A 21 5.17 9.16 -14.00
CA ARG A 21 4.80 10.42 -13.33
C ARG A 21 4.38 10.15 -11.88
N ARG A 22 3.55 9.14 -11.63
CA ARG A 22 3.11 8.77 -10.27
C ARG A 22 4.28 8.33 -9.39
N ASN A 23 5.16 7.48 -9.91
CA ASN A 23 6.34 7.01 -9.19
C ASN A 23 7.29 8.16 -8.88
N HIS A 24 7.44 9.11 -9.80
CA HIS A 24 8.23 10.32 -9.59
C HIS A 24 7.65 11.19 -8.47
N LEU A 25 6.35 11.51 -8.52
CA LEU A 25 5.68 12.28 -7.46
C LEU A 25 5.77 11.58 -6.10
N PHE A 26 5.60 10.26 -6.06
CA PHE A 26 5.73 9.47 -4.85
C PHE A 26 7.15 9.54 -4.27
N THR A 27 8.17 9.40 -5.12
CA THR A 27 9.57 9.47 -4.70
C THR A 27 9.92 10.86 -4.14
N LEU A 28 9.46 11.92 -4.81
CA LEU A 28 9.64 13.30 -4.34
C LEU A 28 8.99 13.53 -2.97
N GLU A 29 7.76 13.07 -2.80
CA GLU A 29 7.04 13.24 -1.54
C GLU A 29 7.64 12.40 -0.42
N LYS A 30 8.06 11.16 -0.70
CA LYS A 30 8.79 10.31 0.25
C LYS A 30 10.08 10.99 0.70
N LYS A 31 10.84 11.56 -0.24
CA LYS A 31 12.07 12.32 0.07
C LYS A 31 11.76 13.54 0.93
N ARG A 32 10.73 14.31 0.61
CA ARG A 32 10.27 15.47 1.41
C ARG A 32 9.93 15.06 2.85
N GLN A 33 9.21 13.95 3.02
CA GLN A 33 8.84 13.45 4.35
C GLN A 33 10.06 12.97 5.14
N HIS A 34 11.01 12.32 4.47
CA HIS A 34 12.26 11.89 5.07
C HIS A 34 13.13 13.08 5.51
N GLU A 35 13.28 14.10 4.66
CA GLU A 35 14.03 15.33 5.00
C GLU A 35 13.38 16.15 6.11
N LYS A 36 12.06 16.03 6.28
CA LYS A 36 11.33 16.65 7.39
C LYS A 36 11.61 15.97 8.74
N VAL A 37 12.12 14.73 8.72
CA VAL A 37 12.64 14.10 9.93
C VAL A 37 13.90 14.86 10.31
N GLY A 38 13.75 15.82 11.23
CA GLY A 38 14.84 16.67 11.69
C GLY A 38 15.84 15.90 12.55
N ARG A 39 16.10 16.40 13.76
CA ARG A 39 17.00 15.72 14.68
C ARG A 39 16.42 14.36 15.09
N ILE A 40 17.25 13.31 15.05
CA ILE A 40 16.86 11.97 15.48
C ILE A 40 16.58 11.99 16.98
N GLU A 41 15.32 11.82 17.34
CA GLU A 41 14.87 11.60 18.71
C GLU A 41 14.75 10.09 18.97
N LYS A 42 15.01 9.68 20.22
CA LYS A 42 14.88 8.28 20.65
C LYS A 42 13.52 8.05 21.28
N ILE A 43 12.93 6.89 21.00
CA ILE A 43 11.71 6.39 21.62
C ILE A 43 11.96 5.05 22.29
N GLU A 44 11.21 4.78 23.36
CA GLU A 44 11.21 3.50 24.04
C GLU A 44 10.01 2.67 23.55
N VAL A 45 10.32 1.51 22.98
CA VAL A 45 9.33 0.54 22.50
C VAL A 45 9.37 -0.68 23.43
N ARG A 46 8.30 -0.89 24.19
CA ARG A 46 8.16 -2.05 25.08
C ARG A 46 7.53 -3.20 24.32
N TYR A 47 8.35 -4.15 23.88
CA TYR A 47 7.87 -5.37 23.26
C TYR A 47 7.25 -6.29 24.32
N LYS A 48 6.05 -6.77 24.04
CA LYS A 48 5.35 -7.79 24.82
C LYS A 48 5.15 -9.03 23.96
N GLY A 49 5.61 -10.17 24.46
CA GLY A 49 5.48 -11.42 23.71
C GLY A 49 6.54 -12.47 24.04
N ILE A 50 6.52 -13.53 23.24
CA ILE A 50 7.41 -14.68 23.36
C ILE A 50 8.72 -14.35 22.64
N PRO A 51 9.92 -14.64 23.20
CA PRO A 51 10.18 -15.44 24.39
C PRO A 51 10.14 -14.66 25.71
N LYS A 52 10.37 -13.35 25.68
CA LYS A 52 10.38 -12.49 26.86
C LYS A 52 10.10 -11.05 26.49
N ASP A 53 9.36 -10.36 27.34
CA ASP A 53 9.18 -8.91 27.27
C ASP A 53 10.53 -8.19 27.36
N CYS A 54 10.73 -7.21 26.49
CA CYS A 54 11.94 -6.41 26.44
C CYS A 54 11.66 -4.96 26.02
N THR A 55 12.54 -4.06 26.44
CA THR A 55 12.49 -2.65 26.01
C THR A 55 13.55 -2.41 24.94
N LEU A 56 13.13 -1.87 23.80
CA LEU A 56 13.98 -1.50 22.68
C LEU A 56 14.03 0.02 22.55
N VAL A 57 15.23 0.57 22.33
CA VAL A 57 15.42 2.01 22.13
C VAL A 57 15.56 2.28 20.62
N MET A 58 14.55 2.93 20.05
CA MET A 58 14.37 3.10 18.61
C MET A 58 14.41 4.57 18.19
N ASN A 59 14.48 4.83 16.88
CA ASN A 59 14.48 6.18 16.33
C ASN A 59 13.06 6.62 15.97
N LYS A 60 12.63 7.74 16.55
CA LYS A 60 11.32 8.36 16.28
C LYS A 60 11.18 8.72 14.81
N GLY A 61 10.04 8.36 14.21
CA GLY A 61 9.69 8.69 12.82
C GLY A 61 10.54 7.96 11.76
N ILE A 62 11.42 7.04 12.18
CA ILE A 62 12.30 6.27 11.28
C ILE A 62 12.12 4.77 11.53
N SER A 63 12.32 4.33 12.78
CA SER A 63 12.25 2.91 13.13
C SER A 63 10.83 2.38 12.99
N THR A 64 10.73 1.15 12.52
CA THR A 64 9.47 0.45 12.25
C THR A 64 9.28 -0.75 13.17
N PRO A 65 8.06 -1.29 13.31
CA PRO A 65 7.86 -2.58 13.98
C PRO A 65 8.71 -3.71 13.36
N TYR A 66 8.94 -3.67 12.05
CA TYR A 66 9.85 -4.60 11.37
C TYR A 66 11.29 -4.50 11.89
N ASP A 67 11.81 -3.29 12.10
CA ASP A 67 13.13 -3.12 12.72
C ASP A 67 13.15 -3.65 14.16
N CYS A 68 12.05 -3.50 14.91
CA CYS A 68 11.92 -4.09 16.23
C CYS A 68 11.97 -5.62 16.18
N ALA A 69 11.27 -6.25 15.23
CA ALA A 69 11.31 -7.69 15.01
C ALA A 69 12.74 -8.19 14.69
N ARG A 70 13.51 -7.43 13.90
CA ARG A 70 14.91 -7.73 13.57
C ARG A 70 15.83 -7.76 14.79
N HIS A 71 15.51 -7.02 15.85
CA HIS A 71 16.26 -7.07 17.11
C HIS A 71 15.91 -8.30 17.98
N LEU A 72 14.83 -9.03 17.66
CA LEU A 72 14.40 -10.21 18.40
C LEU A 72 14.97 -11.48 17.79
N THR A 73 14.35 -12.01 16.73
CA THR A 73 14.78 -13.21 16.02
C THR A 73 14.31 -13.18 14.57
N GLU A 74 14.96 -13.94 13.70
CA GLU A 74 14.55 -14.11 12.29
C GLU A 74 13.11 -14.62 12.15
N TRP A 75 12.69 -15.55 13.03
CA TRP A 75 11.32 -16.02 13.06
C TRP A 75 10.29 -14.90 13.26
N HIS A 76 10.58 -13.87 14.08
CA HIS A 76 9.70 -12.72 14.23
C HIS A 76 9.63 -11.87 12.96
N VAL A 77 10.74 -11.77 12.24
CA VAL A 77 10.80 -11.03 10.97
C VAL A 77 9.91 -11.71 9.93
N ASP A 78 10.01 -13.03 9.80
CA ASP A 78 9.31 -13.79 8.76
C ASP A 78 7.83 -14.06 9.09
N SER A 79 7.49 -14.24 10.37
CA SER A 79 6.14 -14.62 10.77
C SER A 79 5.21 -13.44 11.06
N SER A 80 5.74 -12.25 11.35
CA SER A 80 4.94 -11.10 11.76
C SER A 80 4.33 -10.38 10.57
N ALA A 81 2.99 -10.35 10.52
CA ALA A 81 2.24 -9.69 9.46
C ALA A 81 1.78 -8.28 9.85
N LEU A 82 1.45 -8.07 11.13
CA LEU A 82 1.00 -6.79 11.69
C LEU A 82 1.62 -6.54 13.05
N ALA A 83 1.56 -5.30 13.50
CA ALA A 83 1.86 -4.91 14.87
C ALA A 83 0.59 -4.41 15.57
N LEU A 84 0.42 -4.76 16.84
CA LEU A 84 -0.58 -4.18 17.73
C LEU A 84 0.14 -3.23 18.69
N ILE A 85 -0.23 -1.95 18.59
CA ILE A 85 0.32 -0.86 19.40
C ILE A 85 -0.66 -0.56 20.53
N ASP A 86 -0.14 -0.52 21.76
CA ASP A 86 -0.90 -0.17 22.96
C ASP A 86 -2.20 -0.96 23.13
N GLY A 87 -2.16 -2.24 22.74
CA GLY A 87 -3.25 -3.20 22.88
C GLY A 87 -4.50 -2.89 22.04
N SER A 88 -4.51 -1.83 21.24
CA SER A 88 -5.73 -1.33 20.59
C SER A 88 -5.56 -0.91 19.13
N ILE A 89 -4.37 -0.44 18.74
CA ILE A 89 -4.15 0.14 17.41
C ILE A 89 -3.34 -0.82 16.55
N TYR A 90 -3.95 -1.32 15.47
CA TYR A 90 -3.23 -2.11 14.48
C TYR A 90 -2.36 -1.23 13.58
N TRP A 91 -1.14 -1.70 13.32
CA TRP A 91 -0.09 -0.97 12.65
C TRP A 91 0.62 -1.84 11.62
N ASP A 92 0.98 -1.23 10.49
CA ASP A 92 1.71 -1.93 9.43
C ASP A 92 3.17 -2.12 9.85
N MET A 93 3.78 -3.26 9.48
CA MET A 93 5.15 -3.61 9.90
C MET A 93 6.22 -2.61 9.44
N HIS A 94 6.03 -1.96 8.29
CA HIS A 94 6.96 -0.97 7.73
C HIS A 94 6.55 0.49 7.97
N ARG A 95 5.54 0.74 8.82
CA ARG A 95 5.12 2.10 9.16
C ARG A 95 5.95 2.64 10.34
N PRO A 96 6.60 3.82 10.21
CA PRO A 96 7.42 4.37 11.28
C PRO A 96 6.66 4.60 12.59
N LEU A 97 7.33 4.39 13.72
CA LEU A 97 6.83 4.64 15.06
C LEU A 97 7.12 6.09 15.48
N ASN A 98 6.10 6.80 15.97
CA ASN A 98 6.21 8.23 16.29
C ASN A 98 6.34 8.52 17.78
N GLU A 99 5.95 7.60 18.64
CA GLU A 99 5.87 7.82 20.09
C GLU A 99 6.30 6.58 20.84
N ASN A 100 6.53 6.72 22.15
CA ASN A 100 6.79 5.59 23.03
C ASN A 100 5.54 4.72 23.09
N CYS A 101 5.70 3.42 22.88
CA CYS A 101 4.56 2.52 22.81
C CYS A 101 4.88 1.11 23.31
N THR A 102 3.82 0.35 23.56
CA THR A 102 3.90 -1.10 23.74
C THR A 102 3.63 -1.78 22.40
N LEU A 103 4.49 -2.73 22.03
CA LEU A 103 4.47 -3.41 20.74
C LEU A 103 4.21 -4.91 20.94
N GLU A 104 3.17 -5.41 20.29
CA GLU A 104 2.87 -6.84 20.19
C GLU A 104 2.87 -7.25 18.72
N LEU A 105 3.66 -8.26 18.36
CA LEU A 105 3.75 -8.75 16.99
C LEU A 105 2.63 -9.76 16.71
N GLN A 106 1.89 -9.54 15.62
CA GLN A 106 0.74 -10.33 15.23
C GLN A 106 1.07 -11.18 14.01
N ASN A 107 0.80 -12.48 14.12
CA ASN A 107 0.96 -13.47 13.05
C ASN A 107 -0.36 -14.22 12.81
N PHE A 108 -0.39 -15.15 11.86
CA PHE A 108 -1.62 -15.90 11.53
C PHE A 108 -2.05 -16.93 12.60
N THR A 109 -1.20 -17.19 13.59
CA THR A 109 -1.42 -18.22 14.63
C THR A 109 -1.88 -17.64 15.98
N VAL A 110 -2.03 -16.31 16.09
CA VAL A 110 -2.56 -15.69 17.31
C VAL A 110 -4.02 -16.10 17.55
N ALA A 111 -4.47 -15.97 18.79
CA ALA A 111 -5.84 -16.32 19.19
C ALA A 111 -6.91 -15.54 18.39
N GLU A 112 -6.62 -14.28 18.05
CA GLU A 112 -7.52 -13.39 17.31
C GLU A 112 -6.90 -12.92 15.98
N PRO A 113 -6.86 -13.78 14.94
CA PRO A 113 -6.17 -13.48 13.69
C PRO A 113 -7.02 -12.63 12.73
N GLN A 114 -8.19 -12.13 13.15
CA GLN A 114 -9.16 -11.50 12.24
C GLN A 114 -8.59 -10.28 11.54
N GLN A 115 -7.75 -9.49 12.22
CA GLN A 115 -7.16 -8.28 11.65
C GLN A 115 -5.99 -8.60 10.73
N VAL A 116 -5.17 -9.60 11.09
CA VAL A 116 -4.13 -10.15 10.21
C VAL A 116 -4.75 -10.68 8.92
N ASN A 117 -5.84 -11.44 9.03
CA ASN A 117 -6.60 -11.92 7.88
C ASN A 117 -7.11 -10.74 7.04
N LYS A 118 -7.80 -9.74 7.63
CA LYS A 118 -8.28 -8.57 6.87
C LYS A 118 -7.15 -7.86 6.12
N ALA A 119 -5.98 -7.69 6.73
CA ALA A 119 -4.82 -7.10 6.07
C ALA A 119 -4.32 -7.98 4.92
N PHE A 120 -4.20 -9.29 5.13
CA PHE A 120 -3.83 -10.24 4.08
C PHE A 120 -4.77 -10.18 2.86
N TRP A 121 -6.09 -10.31 3.07
CA TRP A 121 -7.08 -10.25 1.99
C TRP A 121 -7.05 -8.91 1.25
N ARG A 122 -6.83 -7.79 1.97
CA ARG A 122 -6.67 -6.48 1.36
C ARG A 122 -5.41 -6.39 0.48
N THR A 123 -4.29 -6.96 0.94
CA THR A 123 -3.06 -7.05 0.15
C THR A 123 -3.27 -7.90 -1.10
N CYS A 124 -3.99 -9.02 -1.01
CA CYS A 124 -4.35 -9.83 -2.18
C CYS A 124 -5.16 -9.05 -3.22
N SER A 125 -6.14 -8.24 -2.79
CA SER A 125 -6.88 -7.34 -3.68
C SER A 125 -5.95 -6.31 -4.33
N PHE A 126 -5.04 -5.68 -3.59
CA PHE A 126 -4.09 -4.73 -4.18
C PHE A 126 -3.19 -5.39 -5.23
N LEU A 127 -2.76 -6.63 -4.97
CA LEU A 127 -1.95 -7.40 -5.91
C LEU A 127 -2.73 -7.74 -7.18
N LEU A 128 -4.05 -8.00 -7.09
CA LEU A 128 -4.90 -8.15 -8.27
C LEU A 128 -4.95 -6.87 -9.09
N GLY A 129 -5.07 -5.70 -8.45
CA GLY A 129 -5.03 -4.41 -9.13
C GLY A 129 -3.72 -4.20 -9.88
N ALA A 130 -2.58 -4.52 -9.26
CA ALA A 130 -1.27 -4.45 -9.90
C ALA A 130 -1.12 -5.48 -11.05
N CYS A 131 -1.63 -6.70 -10.86
CA CYS A 131 -1.66 -7.71 -11.92
C CYS A 131 -2.50 -7.25 -13.11
N ALA A 132 -3.66 -6.61 -12.88
CA ALA A 132 -4.51 -6.11 -13.94
C ALA A 132 -3.82 -5.02 -14.78
N THR A 133 -2.94 -4.21 -14.19
CA THR A 133 -2.20 -3.19 -14.97
C THR A 133 -1.16 -3.76 -15.94
N VAL A 134 -0.75 -5.02 -15.77
CA VAL A 134 0.26 -5.68 -16.62
C VAL A 134 -0.28 -6.85 -17.43
N ALA A 135 -1.50 -7.31 -17.13
CA ALA A 135 -2.10 -8.47 -17.78
C ALA A 135 -2.64 -8.17 -19.19
N PHE A 136 -2.95 -6.90 -19.48
CA PHE A 136 -3.50 -6.49 -20.77
C PHE A 136 -2.41 -5.84 -21.64
N LYS A 137 -2.62 -5.88 -22.97
CA LYS A 137 -1.74 -5.19 -23.93
C LYS A 137 -1.83 -3.67 -23.72
N ASP A 138 -0.75 -2.96 -24.06
CA ASP A 138 -0.68 -1.48 -23.98
C ASP A 138 -1.80 -0.76 -24.78
N THR A 139 -2.38 -1.43 -25.77
CA THR A 139 -3.50 -0.92 -26.57
C THR A 139 -4.83 -0.93 -25.82
N VAL A 140 -4.93 -1.67 -24.71
CA VAL A 140 -6.14 -1.80 -23.89
C VAL A 140 -5.96 -0.93 -22.64
N PRO A 141 -6.59 0.26 -22.56
CA PRO A 141 -6.53 1.06 -21.36
C PRO A 141 -7.21 0.35 -20.19
N VAL A 142 -6.46 0.11 -19.11
CA VAL A 142 -6.98 -0.46 -17.86
C VAL A 142 -7.12 0.64 -16.81
N ARG A 143 -8.33 0.84 -16.28
CA ARG A 143 -8.60 1.80 -15.20
C ARG A 143 -8.94 1.07 -13.91
N LEU A 144 -8.09 1.21 -12.91
CA LEU A 144 -8.36 0.67 -11.58
C LEU A 144 -9.49 1.44 -10.89
N HIS A 145 -10.57 0.79 -10.48
CA HIS A 145 -11.73 1.44 -9.87
C HIS A 145 -11.66 1.40 -8.34
N SER A 146 -12.11 0.32 -7.72
CA SER A 146 -12.18 0.16 -6.27
C SER A 146 -11.67 -1.20 -5.81
N PHE A 147 -11.30 -1.26 -4.54
CA PHE A 147 -11.05 -2.49 -3.83
C PHE A 147 -12.07 -2.53 -2.67
N PRO A 148 -13.17 -3.30 -2.80
CA PRO A 148 -14.12 -3.50 -1.73
C PRO A 148 -13.44 -3.96 -0.44
N GLY A 149 -14.05 -3.66 0.71
CA GLY A 149 -13.55 -4.13 1.99
C GLY A 149 -13.51 -5.67 2.04
N PRO A 150 -12.49 -6.28 2.64
CA PRO A 150 -12.35 -7.73 2.64
C PRO A 150 -13.49 -8.40 3.44
N ASP A 151 -14.21 -9.33 2.80
CA ASP A 151 -15.15 -10.23 3.47
C ASP A 151 -14.57 -11.65 3.53
N ILE A 152 -13.91 -11.95 4.65
CA ILE A 152 -13.23 -13.23 4.88
C ILE A 152 -14.23 -14.40 4.75
N ARG A 153 -15.50 -14.20 5.10
CA ARG A 153 -16.52 -15.27 5.05
C ARG A 153 -16.91 -15.65 3.63
N SER A 154 -16.70 -14.74 2.66
CA SER A 154 -16.97 -15.03 1.24
C SER A 154 -15.97 -16.03 0.65
N GLY A 155 -14.78 -16.18 1.26
CA GLY A 155 -13.70 -16.99 0.70
C GLY A 155 -13.06 -16.39 -0.56
N SER A 156 -13.29 -15.11 -0.86
CA SER A 156 -12.76 -14.44 -2.06
C SER A 156 -12.26 -13.01 -1.78
N PHE A 157 -11.24 -12.58 -2.52
CA PHE A 157 -10.80 -11.18 -2.61
C PHE A 157 -11.14 -10.68 -4.00
N VAL A 158 -11.55 -9.42 -4.09
CA VAL A 158 -12.01 -8.81 -5.35
C VAL A 158 -11.33 -7.46 -5.58
N TYR A 159 -11.20 -7.09 -6.84
CA TYR A 159 -10.75 -5.77 -7.28
C TYR A 159 -11.56 -5.36 -8.51
N ASP A 160 -12.13 -4.17 -8.48
CA ASP A 160 -12.94 -3.65 -9.57
C ASP A 160 -12.05 -2.94 -10.59
N ILE A 161 -12.15 -3.36 -11.85
CA ILE A 161 -11.44 -2.77 -12.99
C ILE A 161 -12.43 -2.29 -14.05
N ASP A 162 -12.11 -1.18 -14.70
CA ASP A 162 -12.86 -0.60 -15.81
C ASP A 162 -12.02 -0.75 -17.09
N LEU A 163 -12.60 -1.40 -18.10
CA LEU A 163 -11.99 -1.69 -19.40
C LEU A 163 -12.80 -0.99 -20.50
N PRO A 164 -12.62 0.33 -20.70
CA PRO A 164 -13.51 1.15 -21.55
C PRO A 164 -13.48 0.79 -23.04
N THR A 165 -12.52 -0.03 -23.49
CA THR A 165 -12.43 -0.48 -24.89
C THR A 165 -13.00 -1.89 -25.09
N LEU A 166 -13.43 -2.55 -24.02
CA LEU A 166 -13.84 -3.95 -24.00
C LEU A 166 -15.18 -4.11 -23.24
N GLU A 167 -16.26 -3.54 -23.77
CA GLU A 167 -17.57 -3.48 -23.09
C GLU A 167 -18.20 -4.87 -22.83
N ASP A 168 -18.10 -5.80 -23.79
CA ASP A 168 -18.70 -7.14 -23.70
C ASP A 168 -17.68 -8.27 -23.43
N TRP A 169 -16.44 -7.92 -23.14
CA TRP A 169 -15.40 -8.92 -22.95
C TRP A 169 -15.65 -9.73 -21.69
N LYS A 170 -15.53 -11.06 -21.84
CA LYS A 170 -15.52 -12.01 -20.74
C LYS A 170 -14.26 -12.85 -20.86
N PRO A 171 -13.48 -13.00 -19.78
CA PRO A 171 -12.26 -13.78 -19.85
C PRO A 171 -12.59 -15.24 -20.14
N THR A 172 -11.91 -15.79 -21.14
CA THR A 172 -11.86 -17.21 -21.42
C THR A 172 -11.08 -17.95 -20.31
N PRO A 173 -11.28 -19.26 -20.13
CA PRO A 173 -10.49 -20.04 -19.18
C PRO A 173 -8.97 -19.88 -19.39
N GLN A 174 -8.51 -19.82 -20.64
CA GLN A 174 -7.10 -19.63 -20.99
C GLN A 174 -6.57 -18.27 -20.56
N GLU A 175 -7.36 -17.20 -20.72
CA GLU A 175 -7.00 -15.87 -20.22
C GLU A 175 -6.96 -15.85 -18.69
N LEU A 176 -7.90 -16.50 -18.00
CA LEU A 176 -7.86 -16.64 -16.54
C LEU A 176 -6.60 -17.38 -16.05
N PHE A 177 -6.19 -18.45 -16.72
CA PHE A 177 -4.93 -19.13 -16.42
C PHE A 177 -3.71 -18.23 -16.63
N THR A 178 -3.73 -17.39 -17.67
CA THR A 178 -2.66 -16.44 -17.96
C THR A 178 -2.58 -15.36 -16.88
N ILE A 179 -3.71 -14.78 -16.48
CA ILE A 179 -3.79 -13.81 -15.38
C ILE A 179 -3.32 -14.45 -14.06
N THR A 180 -3.69 -15.70 -13.81
CA THR A 180 -3.22 -16.44 -12.62
C THR A 180 -1.71 -16.62 -12.63
N ALA A 181 -1.13 -16.96 -13.79
CA ALA A 181 0.32 -17.08 -13.94
C ALA A 181 1.04 -15.75 -13.70
N GLU A 182 0.51 -14.64 -14.23
CA GLU A 182 1.05 -13.30 -13.97
C GLU A 182 0.94 -12.88 -12.51
N TYR A 183 -0.18 -13.21 -11.84
CA TYR A 183 -0.35 -12.97 -10.42
C TYR A 183 0.71 -13.71 -9.59
N VAL A 184 0.94 -15.00 -9.88
CA VAL A 184 1.97 -15.80 -9.21
C VAL A 184 3.37 -15.26 -9.50
N LYS A 185 3.66 -14.83 -10.72
CA LYS A 185 4.94 -14.17 -11.06
C LYS A 185 5.12 -12.90 -10.23
N LEU A 186 4.07 -12.08 -10.08
CA LEU A 186 4.12 -10.87 -9.29
C LEU A 186 4.35 -11.15 -7.80
N CYS A 187 3.70 -12.19 -7.24
CA CYS A 187 3.96 -12.65 -5.87
C CYS A 187 5.44 -13.02 -5.66
N ARG A 188 6.02 -13.74 -6.62
CA ARG A 188 7.41 -14.23 -6.54
C ARG A 188 8.46 -13.13 -6.66
N ARG A 189 8.10 -11.93 -7.13
CA ARG A 189 9.02 -10.79 -7.16
C ARG A 189 9.29 -10.21 -5.77
N ASP A 190 8.49 -10.57 -4.78
CA ASP A 190 8.64 -10.16 -3.38
C ASP A 190 8.85 -8.63 -3.23
N LEU A 191 7.97 -7.88 -3.92
CA LEU A 191 8.08 -6.42 -3.93
C LEU A 191 7.58 -5.84 -2.60
N PRO A 192 8.33 -4.89 -2.00
CA PRO A 192 7.90 -4.25 -0.77
C PRO A 192 6.65 -3.40 -1.01
N VAL A 193 5.70 -3.47 -0.07
CA VAL A 193 4.53 -2.59 -0.06
C VAL A 193 4.90 -1.30 0.66
N GLU A 194 5.04 -0.22 -0.09
CA GLU A 194 5.38 1.08 0.48
C GLU A 194 4.11 1.90 0.75
N ARG A 195 3.99 2.38 2.00
CA ARG A 195 2.92 3.25 2.45
C ARG A 195 3.39 4.70 2.48
N LEU A 196 2.60 5.61 1.91
CA LEU A 196 2.85 7.05 1.99
C LEU A 196 1.56 7.80 2.34
N GLU A 197 1.63 8.68 3.34
CA GLU A 197 0.52 9.56 3.70
C GLU A 197 0.66 10.88 2.95
N VAL A 198 -0.28 11.22 2.08
CA VAL A 198 -0.21 12.41 1.21
C VAL A 198 -1.41 13.32 1.43
N SER A 199 -1.31 14.59 1.01
CA SER A 199 -2.46 15.50 1.00
C SER A 199 -3.48 15.10 -0.05
N GLU A 200 -4.74 15.53 0.14
CA GLU A 200 -5.80 15.32 -0.85
C GLU A 200 -5.42 15.89 -2.23
N GLU A 201 -4.81 17.08 -2.26
CA GLU A 201 -4.36 17.74 -3.48
C GLU A 201 -3.32 16.91 -4.24
N LEU A 202 -2.28 16.44 -3.52
CA LEU A 202 -1.24 15.60 -4.12
C LEU A 202 -1.79 14.24 -4.56
N ALA A 203 -2.73 13.66 -3.80
CA ALA A 203 -3.38 12.42 -4.20
C ALA A 203 -4.18 12.59 -5.50
N LYS A 204 -4.92 13.70 -5.67
CA LYS A 204 -5.61 14.02 -6.93
C LYS A 204 -4.62 14.21 -8.07
N GLU A 205 -3.49 14.87 -7.81
CA GLU A 205 -2.44 15.06 -8.80
C GLU A 205 -1.78 13.74 -9.25
N MET A 206 -1.52 12.83 -8.30
CA MET A 206 -1.00 11.49 -8.59
C MET A 206 -1.96 10.72 -9.47
N PHE A 207 -3.26 10.72 -9.15
CA PHE A 207 -4.24 9.91 -9.88
C PHE A 207 -4.99 10.66 -10.98
N ILE A 208 -4.45 11.77 -11.49
CA ILE A 208 -5.13 12.63 -12.47
C ILE A 208 -5.56 11.88 -13.74
N ASP A 209 -4.85 10.81 -14.09
CA ASP A 209 -5.13 9.91 -15.21
C ASP A 209 -6.37 9.02 -15.00
N ASN A 210 -6.79 8.82 -13.75
CA ASN A 210 -7.84 7.89 -13.38
C ASN A 210 -9.05 8.61 -12.77
N PRO A 211 -10.14 8.80 -13.55
CA PRO A 211 -11.30 9.57 -13.11
C PRO A 211 -12.03 8.93 -11.91
N HIS A 212 -11.97 7.61 -11.77
CA HIS A 212 -12.59 6.90 -10.64
C HIS A 212 -11.85 7.21 -9.34
N LYS A 213 -10.51 7.14 -9.37
CA LYS A 213 -9.67 7.46 -8.21
C LYS A 213 -9.80 8.92 -7.79
N VAL A 214 -9.77 9.87 -8.74
CA VAL A 214 -9.93 11.31 -8.44
C VAL A 214 -11.26 11.59 -7.74
N LYS A 215 -12.36 10.95 -8.17
CA LYS A 215 -13.68 11.08 -7.52
C LYS A 215 -13.72 10.46 -6.13
N GLN A 216 -12.96 9.39 -5.88
CA GLN A 216 -12.91 8.71 -4.59
C GLN A 216 -12.07 9.46 -3.54
N VAL A 217 -11.02 10.17 -3.96
CA VAL A 217 -10.04 10.84 -3.08
C VAL A 217 -10.69 11.72 -1.99
N PRO A 218 -11.65 12.63 -2.28
CA PRO A 218 -12.30 13.45 -1.25
C PRO A 218 -13.06 12.62 -0.20
N SER A 219 -13.73 11.55 -0.65
CA SER A 219 -14.47 10.65 0.25
C SER A 219 -13.54 9.86 1.18
N ILE A 220 -12.34 9.51 0.69
CA ILE A 220 -11.31 8.83 1.47
C ILE A 220 -10.70 9.78 2.49
N ALA A 221 -10.33 11.00 2.07
CA ALA A 221 -9.76 12.02 2.95
C ALA A 221 -10.69 12.38 4.12
N SER A 222 -12.00 12.50 3.86
CA SER A 222 -13.00 12.80 4.89
C SER A 222 -13.25 11.65 5.88
N ARG A 223 -13.17 10.39 5.43
CA ARG A 223 -13.27 9.21 6.31
C ARG A 223 -12.06 9.07 7.22
N HIS A 224 -10.85 9.29 6.71
CA HIS A 224 -9.63 9.25 7.51
C HIS A 224 -9.62 10.33 8.59
N GLY A 225 -10.14 11.54 8.29
CA GLY A 225 -10.26 12.62 9.27
C GLY A 225 -11.21 12.37 10.45
N LYS A 226 -12.02 11.30 10.42
CA LYS A 226 -12.92 10.89 11.52
C LYS A 226 -12.37 9.75 12.39
N ILE A 227 -11.36 9.02 11.91
CA ILE A 227 -10.75 7.89 12.64
C ILE A 227 -9.57 8.38 13.50
N SER A 228 -8.94 9.48 13.11
CA SER A 228 -7.88 10.15 13.87
C SER A 228 -8.41 11.39 14.58
N ASP A 229 -9.04 11.22 15.75
CA ASP A 229 -9.40 12.32 16.66
C ASP A 229 -8.20 12.82 17.49
N GLU A 230 -7.01 12.78 16.90
CA GLU A 230 -5.87 13.58 17.31
C GLU A 230 -5.56 14.59 16.20
N LEU A 231 -5.50 15.87 16.56
CA LEU A 231 -5.47 17.07 15.71
C LEU A 231 -4.43 17.14 14.56
N LYS A 232 -3.67 16.09 14.25
CA LYS A 232 -2.54 16.10 13.30
C LYS A 232 -2.77 15.44 11.94
N PHE A 233 -3.91 14.75 11.71
CA PHE A 233 -4.09 13.88 10.54
C PHE A 233 -5.36 14.13 9.69
N LYS A 234 -6.10 15.23 9.91
CA LYS A 234 -7.23 15.59 9.05
C LYS A 234 -6.75 15.83 7.60
N ASN A 235 -7.48 15.28 6.61
CA ASN A 235 -7.28 15.43 5.16
C ASN A 235 -6.05 14.73 4.55
N ARG A 236 -5.67 13.55 5.05
CA ARG A 236 -4.63 12.71 4.42
C ARG A 236 -5.21 11.49 3.72
N VAL A 237 -4.59 11.13 2.60
CA VAL A 237 -4.87 9.91 1.84
C VAL A 237 -3.66 9.00 1.97
N VAL A 238 -3.89 7.71 2.22
CA VAL A 238 -2.83 6.72 2.20
C VAL A 238 -2.73 6.16 0.79
N VAL A 239 -1.57 6.34 0.18
CA VAL A 239 -1.25 5.77 -1.13
C VAL A 239 -0.28 4.61 -0.92
N HIS A 240 -0.60 3.48 -1.54
CA HIS A 240 0.30 2.34 -1.64
C HIS A 240 0.79 2.26 -3.08
N ILE A 241 2.11 2.21 -3.26
CA ILE A 241 2.72 1.95 -4.56
C ILE A 241 3.57 0.69 -4.43
N TYR A 242 3.41 -0.19 -5.42
CA TYR A 242 4.38 -1.25 -5.66
C TYR A 242 5.51 -0.63 -6.44
N ASN A 243 6.64 -0.38 -5.77
CA ASN A 243 7.82 0.07 -6.49
C ASN A 243 8.37 -1.12 -7.28
N SER A 244 7.85 -1.32 -8.49
CA SER A 244 8.54 -2.13 -9.49
C SER A 244 9.75 -1.32 -9.91
N GLY A 245 10.85 -1.43 -9.17
CA GLY A 245 12.13 -0.92 -9.63
C GLY A 245 12.53 -1.62 -10.92
N LEU A 246 12.08 -1.08 -12.06
CA LEU A 246 12.49 -1.34 -13.42
C LEU A 246 12.28 -0.03 -14.20
#